data_AF-A0A6G0Y0J4-F1
#
_entry.id   AF-A0A6G0Y0J4-F1
#
_cell.length_a   1.000
_cell.length_b   1.000
_cell.length_c   1.000
_cell.angle_alpha   90.00
_cell.angle_beta   90.00
_cell.angle_gamma   90.00
#
_symmetry.space_group_name_H-M   'P 1'
#
loop_
_entity.id
_entity.type
_entity.pdbx_description
1 polymer ?
#
loop_
_entity_poly.entity_id
_entity_poly.type
_entity_poly.pdbx_seq_one_letter_code
_entity_poly.pdbx_strand_id
1 'polypeptide(L)'
;MTFYALEYQQDRILNSLCYVIIMQTIWDVESFIWSTFRPTPKDSEATEKFIQIVTSKLYENKLTDKKSPKFKVWQQIYNEMCKLGFLIADNEKDGGKKCDQKWRNLESKYMEFKDNAYKTGQASKKKPPYYDIMHSIKYKHKISPPSLLDTLYSNTIENTKPLNKISITTITEESQANISRSETIVSNEPSTSETGLNSIYTNPKTILKPKNKISPSDILSHMTTQHKEILEIQSKHFEEIKNNMEIQNDQRKQMIGLFSKLVDNVSKKKKRRSRSNSDSD
;
A
#
# COMPACT_ATOMS: atom_id res chain seq x y z
N MET A 1 39.93 -29.26 -36.23
CA MET A 1 40.02 -28.81 -34.82
C MET A 1 39.11 -27.63 -34.46
N THR A 2 38.42 -26.96 -35.40
CA THR A 2 37.60 -25.77 -35.12
C THR A 2 36.24 -26.06 -34.46
N PHE A 3 35.63 -27.22 -34.72
CA PHE A 3 34.29 -27.56 -34.20
C PHE A 3 34.22 -27.64 -32.65
N TYR A 4 35.17 -28.31 -31.99
CA TYR A 4 35.22 -28.41 -30.52
C TYR A 4 35.35 -27.06 -29.80
N ALA A 5 35.81 -26.00 -30.47
CA ALA A 5 35.90 -24.67 -29.88
C ALA A 5 34.55 -23.92 -29.87
N LEU A 6 33.60 -24.31 -30.72
CA LEU A 6 32.26 -23.71 -30.80
C LEU A 6 31.31 -24.30 -29.76
N GLU A 7 31.26 -25.63 -29.62
CA GLU A 7 30.44 -26.31 -28.60
C GLU A 7 30.78 -25.81 -27.19
N TYR A 8 32.07 -25.72 -26.86
CA TYR A 8 32.55 -25.21 -25.55
C TYR A 8 32.20 -23.75 -25.26
N GLN A 9 31.94 -22.92 -26.29
CA GLN A 9 31.43 -21.56 -26.10
C GLN A 9 29.92 -21.56 -25.81
N GLN A 10 29.17 -22.42 -26.49
CA GLN A 10 27.72 -22.51 -26.36
C GLN A 10 27.30 -22.99 -24.97
N ASP A 11 27.99 -24.00 -24.43
CA ASP A 11 27.75 -24.50 -23.06
C ASP A 11 28.04 -23.45 -21.98
N ARG A 12 29.04 -22.57 -22.18
CA ARG A 12 29.32 -21.48 -21.25
C ARG A 12 28.23 -20.43 -21.22
N ILE A 13 27.65 -20.11 -22.38
CA ILE A 13 26.54 -19.16 -22.49
C ILE A 13 25.28 -19.75 -21.84
N LEU A 14 24.97 -21.02 -22.11
CA LEU A 14 23.82 -21.71 -21.51
C LEU A 14 23.94 -21.81 -19.98
N ASN A 15 25.10 -22.21 -19.45
CA ASN A 15 25.32 -22.26 -18.00
C ASN A 15 25.28 -20.87 -17.34
N SER A 16 25.81 -19.83 -18.00
CA SER A 16 25.74 -18.45 -17.48
C SER A 16 24.31 -17.89 -17.48
N LEU A 17 23.53 -18.16 -18.54
CA LEU A 17 22.12 -17.75 -18.59
C LEU A 17 21.28 -18.51 -17.56
N CYS A 18 21.52 -19.81 -17.40
CA CYS A 18 20.87 -20.63 -16.38
C CYS A 18 21.14 -20.07 -14.96
N TYR A 19 22.39 -19.72 -14.65
CA TYR A 19 22.73 -19.14 -13.35
C TYR A 19 22.10 -17.75 -13.13
N VAL A 20 22.04 -16.90 -14.16
CA VAL A 20 21.37 -15.59 -14.08
C VAL A 20 19.87 -15.74 -13.89
N ILE A 21 19.23 -16.68 -14.59
CA ILE A 21 17.78 -16.97 -14.43
C ILE A 21 17.51 -17.52 -13.03
N ILE A 22 18.30 -18.50 -12.57
CA ILE A 22 18.18 -19.08 -11.22
C ILE A 22 18.34 -17.99 -10.15
N MET A 23 19.39 -17.17 -10.24
CA MET A 23 19.57 -16.06 -9.29
C MET A 23 18.42 -15.05 -9.35
N GLN A 24 17.98 -14.63 -10.53
CA GLN A 24 16.85 -13.71 -10.68
C GLN A 24 15.57 -14.28 -10.06
N THR A 25 15.32 -15.60 -10.18
CA THR A 25 14.19 -16.25 -9.50
C THR A 25 14.37 -16.35 -7.98
N ILE A 26 15.58 -16.57 -7.46
CA ILE A 26 15.83 -16.67 -6.02
C ILE A 26 15.56 -15.33 -5.30
N TRP A 27 15.94 -14.20 -5.89
CA TRP A 27 15.69 -12.88 -5.29
C TRP A 27 14.21 -12.46 -5.28
N ASP A 28 13.32 -13.13 -6.03
CA ASP A 28 11.88 -12.85 -6.07
C ASP A 28 11.05 -13.64 -5.02
N VAL A 29 11.67 -14.64 -4.38
CA VAL A 29 11.00 -15.57 -3.45
C VAL A 29 10.74 -14.94 -2.07
N GLU A 30 11.63 -14.06 -1.58
CA GLU A 30 11.60 -13.56 -0.20
C GLU A 30 11.05 -12.14 -0.02
N SER A 31 10.46 -11.53 -1.05
CA SER A 31 9.83 -10.22 -0.92
C SER A 31 8.49 -10.30 -0.16
N PHE A 32 8.45 -9.71 1.04
CA PHE A 32 7.24 -9.59 1.85
C PHE A 32 6.18 -8.72 1.18
N ILE A 33 4.96 -9.23 1.05
CA ILE A 33 3.84 -8.43 0.55
C ILE A 33 3.45 -7.34 1.56
N TRP A 34 2.96 -6.24 1.01
CA TRP A 34 2.56 -5.02 1.72
C TRP A 34 3.69 -4.37 2.54
N SER A 35 4.96 -4.69 2.23
CA SER A 35 6.15 -4.03 2.80
C SER A 35 6.51 -2.74 2.07
N THR A 36 6.21 -2.64 0.77
CA THR A 36 6.57 -1.51 -0.09
C THR A 36 5.52 -0.41 -0.08
N PHE A 37 5.96 0.85 -0.20
CA PHE A 37 5.07 2.00 -0.35
C PHE A 37 4.27 1.97 -1.67
N ARG A 38 4.85 1.39 -2.73
CA ARG A 38 4.20 1.20 -4.03
C ARG A 38 3.64 -0.22 -4.12
N PRO A 39 2.34 -0.40 -4.39
CA PRO A 39 1.75 -1.71 -4.64
C PRO A 39 2.38 -2.38 -5.87
N THR A 40 2.81 -3.62 -5.71
CA THR A 40 3.24 -4.50 -6.81
C THR A 40 2.05 -5.28 -7.40
N PRO A 41 2.21 -5.94 -8.56
CA PRO A 41 1.21 -6.90 -9.05
C PRO A 41 0.96 -8.04 -8.05
N LYS A 42 2.03 -8.57 -7.42
CA LYS A 42 1.98 -9.60 -6.38
C LYS A 42 1.18 -9.15 -5.15
N ASP A 43 1.34 -7.89 -4.71
CA ASP A 43 0.52 -7.31 -3.64
C ASP A 43 -0.97 -7.25 -3.97
N SER A 44 -1.29 -7.09 -5.26
CA SER A 44 -2.65 -6.91 -5.74
C SER A 44 -3.39 -8.24 -5.76
N GLU A 45 -2.78 -9.25 -6.40
CA GLU A 45 -3.25 -10.65 -6.34
C GLU A 45 -3.40 -11.13 -4.88
N ALA A 46 -2.39 -10.88 -4.05
CA ALA A 46 -2.44 -11.23 -2.64
C ALA A 46 -3.55 -10.50 -1.88
N THR A 47 -3.86 -9.25 -2.23
CA THR A 47 -4.98 -8.51 -1.62
C THR A 47 -6.33 -9.13 -2.01
N GLU A 48 -6.49 -9.61 -3.24
CA GLU A 48 -7.71 -10.31 -3.67
C GLU A 48 -7.89 -11.65 -2.95
N LYS A 49 -6.83 -12.47 -2.89
CA LYS A 49 -6.84 -13.75 -2.15
C LYS A 49 -7.09 -13.54 -0.66
N PHE A 50 -6.50 -12.51 -0.07
CA PHE A 50 -6.76 -12.11 1.31
C PHE A 50 -8.23 -11.77 1.54
N ILE A 51 -8.83 -10.92 0.70
CA ILE A 51 -10.26 -10.58 0.81
C ILE A 51 -11.14 -11.85 0.68
N GLN A 52 -10.83 -12.76 -0.25
CA GLN A 52 -11.54 -14.03 -0.42
C GLN A 52 -11.48 -14.91 0.85
N ILE A 53 -10.32 -15.01 1.50
CA ILE A 53 -10.15 -15.77 2.75
C ILE A 53 -10.96 -15.14 3.89
N VAL A 54 -10.76 -13.84 4.15
CA VAL A 54 -11.42 -13.11 5.25
C VAL A 54 -12.95 -13.19 5.15
N THR A 55 -13.47 -13.18 3.93
CA THR A 55 -14.91 -13.15 3.63
C THR A 55 -15.50 -14.51 3.30
N SER A 56 -14.71 -15.58 3.46
CA SER A 56 -15.25 -16.92 3.54
C SER A 56 -16.08 -17.07 4.82
N LYS A 57 -17.20 -17.80 4.72
CA LYS A 57 -18.15 -18.04 5.83
C LYS A 57 -17.49 -18.60 7.10
N LEU A 58 -16.36 -19.30 6.96
CA LEU A 58 -15.58 -19.84 8.09
C LEU A 58 -14.92 -18.73 8.90
N TYR A 59 -14.26 -17.76 8.25
CA TYR A 59 -13.58 -16.66 8.94
C TYR A 59 -14.53 -15.52 9.31
N GLU A 60 -15.55 -15.24 8.50
CA GLU A 60 -16.61 -14.27 8.82
C GLU A 60 -17.32 -14.62 10.13
N ASN A 61 -17.72 -15.89 10.31
CA ASN A 61 -18.34 -16.36 11.56
C ASN A 61 -17.38 -16.24 12.76
N LYS A 62 -16.08 -16.50 12.58
CA LYS A 62 -15.06 -16.40 13.64
C LYS A 62 -14.73 -14.95 14.02
N LEU A 63 -14.80 -14.01 13.08
CA LEU A 63 -14.53 -12.58 13.30
C LEU A 63 -15.73 -11.83 13.90
N THR A 64 -16.95 -12.35 13.68
CA THR A 64 -18.20 -11.85 14.25
C THR A 64 -18.54 -12.46 15.62
N ASP A 65 -18.08 -13.68 15.91
CA ASP A 65 -18.19 -14.28 17.23
C ASP A 65 -17.49 -13.44 18.32
N LYS A 66 -18.13 -13.38 19.50
CA LYS A 66 -17.63 -12.68 20.70
C LYS A 66 -16.75 -13.57 21.57
N LYS A 67 -16.84 -14.91 21.45
CA LYS A 67 -16.07 -15.86 22.26
C LYS A 67 -14.67 -16.09 21.69
N SER A 68 -14.53 -16.07 20.36
CA SER A 68 -13.27 -16.25 19.65
C SER A 68 -12.36 -15.02 19.80
N PRO A 69 -11.13 -15.15 20.33
CA PRO A 69 -10.20 -14.04 20.42
C PRO A 69 -9.71 -13.64 19.02
N LYS A 70 -10.13 -12.47 18.53
CA LYS A 70 -9.93 -12.01 17.14
C LYS A 70 -8.48 -12.10 16.66
N PHE A 71 -7.50 -11.84 17.53
CA PHE A 71 -6.08 -11.96 17.15
C PHE A 71 -5.71 -13.38 16.67
N LYS A 72 -6.25 -14.44 17.29
CA LYS A 72 -6.03 -15.83 16.83
C LYS A 72 -6.68 -16.10 15.48
N VAL A 73 -7.82 -15.47 15.20
CA VAL A 73 -8.50 -15.58 13.90
C VAL A 73 -7.64 -14.94 12.80
N TRP A 74 -7.06 -13.77 13.08
CA TRP A 74 -6.11 -13.11 12.17
C TRP A 74 -4.81 -13.89 11.96
N GLN A 75 -4.28 -14.55 12.99
CA GLN A 75 -3.16 -15.49 12.85
C GLN A 75 -3.51 -16.68 11.94
N GLN A 76 -4.70 -17.26 12.10
CA GLN A 76 -5.17 -18.33 11.19
C GLN A 76 -5.30 -17.85 9.74
N ILE A 77 -5.79 -16.62 9.50
CA ILE A 77 -5.89 -16.03 8.15
C ILE A 77 -4.49 -15.80 7.56
N TYR A 78 -3.54 -15.33 8.35
CA TYR A 78 -2.13 -15.22 7.96
C TYR A 78 -1.54 -16.58 7.55
N ASN A 79 -1.80 -17.65 8.32
CA ASN A 79 -1.30 -18.99 7.98
C ASN A 79 -1.88 -19.50 6.64
N GLU A 80 -3.15 -19.22 6.32
CA GLU A 80 -3.71 -19.54 4.99
C GLU A 80 -3.06 -18.71 3.87
N MET A 81 -2.75 -17.43 4.11
CA MET A 81 -1.99 -16.62 3.15
C MET A 81 -0.59 -17.19 2.88
N CYS A 82 0.11 -17.65 3.92
CA CYS A 82 1.42 -18.28 3.76
C CYS A 82 1.36 -19.62 3.00
N LYS A 83 0.31 -20.43 3.22
CA LYS A 83 0.08 -21.67 2.42
C LYS A 83 -0.14 -21.38 0.93
N LEU A 84 -0.66 -20.21 0.58
CA LEU A 84 -0.79 -19.75 -0.80
C LEU A 84 0.51 -19.14 -1.38
N GLY A 85 1.63 -19.16 -0.64
CA GLY A 85 2.91 -18.59 -1.07
C GLY A 85 3.08 -17.10 -0.80
N PHE A 86 2.18 -16.48 -0.03
CA PHE A 86 2.24 -15.06 0.30
C PHE A 86 2.88 -14.81 1.68
N LEU A 87 4.15 -14.39 1.69
CA LEU A 87 4.88 -14.01 2.90
C LEU A 87 4.51 -12.59 3.32
N ILE A 88 3.94 -12.41 4.52
CA ILE A 88 3.52 -11.10 5.05
C ILE A 88 4.47 -10.59 6.17
N ALA A 89 5.04 -11.49 6.96
CA ALA A 89 5.99 -11.21 8.03
C ALA A 89 6.80 -12.48 8.37
N ASP A 90 7.84 -12.37 9.19
CA ASP A 90 8.59 -13.53 9.71
C ASP A 90 7.79 -14.32 10.76
N ASN A 91 7.00 -13.60 11.57
CA ASN A 91 6.31 -14.15 12.74
C ASN A 91 4.78 -14.20 12.54
N GLU A 92 4.15 -15.30 12.93
CA GLU A 92 2.68 -15.46 12.92
C GLU A 92 1.96 -14.33 13.68
N LYS A 93 2.50 -13.90 14.83
CA LYS A 93 1.92 -12.80 15.63
C LYS A 93 1.88 -11.48 14.86
N ASP A 94 2.94 -11.15 14.13
CA ASP A 94 3.04 -9.87 13.41
C ASP A 94 2.37 -9.96 12.04
N GLY A 95 2.39 -11.13 11.41
CA GLY A 95 1.56 -11.46 10.25
C GLY A 95 0.06 -11.27 10.51
N GLY A 96 -0.43 -11.75 11.65
CA GLY A 96 -1.80 -11.52 12.10
C GLY A 96 -2.13 -10.03 12.31
N LYS A 97 -1.23 -9.26 12.95
CA LYS A 97 -1.39 -7.80 13.08
C LYS A 97 -1.43 -7.08 11.73
N LYS A 98 -0.54 -7.45 10.79
CA LYS A 98 -0.53 -6.89 9.43
C LYS A 98 -1.81 -7.21 8.66
N CYS A 99 -2.36 -8.42 8.81
CA CYS A 99 -3.66 -8.81 8.25
C CYS A 99 -4.80 -7.93 8.80
N ASP A 100 -4.91 -7.79 10.12
CA ASP A 100 -5.92 -6.94 10.76
C ASP A 100 -5.81 -5.47 10.30
N GLN A 101 -4.59 -4.91 10.29
CA GLN A 101 -4.34 -3.55 9.84
C GLN A 101 -4.68 -3.37 8.34
N LYS A 102 -4.32 -4.34 7.49
CA LYS A 102 -4.68 -4.34 6.06
C LYS A 102 -6.20 -4.35 5.88
N TRP A 103 -6.92 -5.18 6.63
CA TRP A 103 -8.38 -5.24 6.58
C TRP A 103 -9.01 -3.90 7.01
N ARG A 104 -8.61 -3.35 8.17
CA ARG A 104 -9.08 -2.03 8.62
C ARG A 104 -8.80 -0.93 7.60
N ASN A 105 -7.63 -0.94 6.96
CA ASN A 105 -7.28 0.02 5.90
C ASN A 105 -8.18 -0.10 4.66
N LEU A 106 -8.57 -1.32 4.27
CA LEU A 106 -9.47 -1.55 3.15
C LEU A 106 -10.91 -1.15 3.50
N GLU A 107 -11.40 -1.48 4.70
CA GLU A 107 -12.72 -1.05 5.19
C GLU A 107 -12.83 0.47 5.27
N SER A 108 -11.84 1.15 5.84
CA SER A 108 -11.82 2.61 5.93
C SER A 108 -11.87 3.27 4.55
N LYS A 109 -11.07 2.81 3.57
CA LYS A 109 -11.10 3.35 2.20
C LYS A 109 -12.43 3.10 1.49
N TYR A 110 -13.03 1.94 1.72
CA TYR A 110 -14.34 1.60 1.18
C TYR A 110 -15.44 2.53 1.74
N MET A 111 -15.47 2.71 3.07
CA MET A 111 -16.44 3.57 3.75
C MET A 111 -16.22 5.04 3.37
N GLU A 112 -14.98 5.54 3.32
CA GLU A 112 -14.67 6.92 2.92
C GLU A 112 -15.19 7.23 1.51
N PHE A 113 -14.98 6.35 0.54
CA PHE A 113 -15.52 6.55 -0.81
C PHE A 113 -17.05 6.55 -0.81
N LYS A 114 -17.66 5.60 -0.09
CA LYS A 114 -19.12 5.48 0.02
C LYS A 114 -19.75 6.73 0.65
N ASP A 115 -19.18 7.23 1.74
CA ASP A 115 -19.71 8.38 2.47
C ASP A 115 -19.50 9.70 1.71
N ASN A 116 -18.49 9.76 0.84
CA ASN A 116 -18.31 10.88 -0.08
C ASN A 116 -19.25 10.84 -1.29
N ALA A 117 -19.68 9.66 -1.73
CA ALA A 117 -20.65 9.53 -2.83
C ALA A 117 -22.04 10.15 -2.50
N TYR A 118 -22.37 10.31 -1.23
CA TYR A 118 -23.60 10.97 -0.76
C TYR A 118 -23.44 12.47 -0.43
N LYS A 119 -22.23 13.04 -0.58
CA LYS A 119 -21.95 14.46 -0.27
C LYS A 119 -21.96 15.31 -1.54
N THR A 120 -23.06 16.02 -1.76
CA THR A 120 -23.20 17.00 -2.85
C THR A 120 -22.07 18.04 -2.81
N GLY A 121 -21.45 18.32 -3.96
CA GLY A 121 -20.42 19.37 -4.11
C GLY A 121 -18.97 18.91 -4.02
N GLN A 122 -18.68 17.64 -3.73
CA GLN A 122 -17.35 17.05 -3.97
C GLN A 122 -17.23 16.58 -5.42
N ALA A 123 -16.11 16.89 -6.09
CA ALA A 123 -15.80 16.30 -7.39
C ALA A 123 -15.72 14.76 -7.28
N SER A 124 -16.18 14.05 -8.31
CA SER A 124 -16.25 12.58 -8.31
C SER A 124 -14.89 11.95 -8.00
N LYS A 125 -14.73 11.44 -6.77
CA LYS A 125 -13.51 10.74 -6.35
C LYS A 125 -13.35 9.49 -7.21
N LYS A 126 -12.10 9.13 -7.54
CA LYS A 126 -11.82 7.87 -8.24
C LYS A 126 -12.23 6.69 -7.36
N LYS A 127 -12.90 5.71 -7.95
CA LYS A 127 -13.31 4.46 -7.32
C LYS A 127 -12.10 3.74 -6.70
N PRO A 128 -12.11 3.37 -5.40
CA PRO A 128 -11.00 2.68 -4.77
C PRO A 128 -10.71 1.30 -5.42
N PRO A 129 -9.45 0.84 -5.42
CA PRO A 129 -9.13 -0.55 -5.69
C PRO A 129 -9.97 -1.49 -4.81
N TYR A 130 -10.42 -2.60 -5.40
CA TYR A 130 -11.24 -3.64 -4.74
C TYR A 130 -12.63 -3.19 -4.24
N TYR A 131 -13.12 -1.99 -4.65
CA TYR A 131 -14.44 -1.52 -4.25
C TYR A 131 -15.55 -2.53 -4.56
N ASP A 132 -15.58 -3.12 -5.76
CA ASP A 132 -16.67 -4.02 -6.17
C ASP A 132 -16.71 -5.29 -5.33
N ILE A 133 -15.54 -5.86 -5.02
CA ILE A 133 -15.42 -7.02 -4.15
C ILE A 133 -15.98 -6.65 -2.77
N MET A 134 -15.46 -5.58 -2.14
CA MET A 134 -15.92 -5.10 -0.83
C MET A 134 -17.41 -4.73 -0.79
N HIS A 135 -17.93 -4.11 -1.85
CA HIS A 135 -19.34 -3.77 -1.97
C HIS A 135 -20.19 -5.05 -2.01
N SER A 136 -19.81 -6.03 -2.83
CA SER A 136 -20.52 -7.32 -2.93
C SER A 136 -20.58 -8.06 -1.59
N ILE A 137 -19.57 -7.91 -0.72
CA ILE A 137 -19.55 -8.48 0.63
C ILE A 137 -20.49 -7.70 1.56
N LYS A 138 -20.28 -6.39 1.68
CA LYS A 138 -20.99 -5.55 2.67
C LYS A 138 -22.47 -5.30 2.35
N TYR A 139 -22.89 -5.41 1.08
CA TYR A 139 -24.25 -5.09 0.63
C TYR A 139 -25.11 -6.30 0.22
N LYS A 140 -24.59 -7.53 0.29
CA LYS A 140 -25.32 -8.78 -0.03
C LYS A 140 -26.63 -8.99 0.74
N HIS A 141 -26.87 -8.24 1.82
CA HIS A 141 -28.03 -8.39 2.71
C HIS A 141 -28.90 -7.13 2.84
N LYS A 142 -28.73 -6.12 1.97
CA LYS A 142 -29.59 -4.93 1.95
C LYS A 142 -30.15 -4.62 0.57
N ILE A 143 -31.06 -5.48 0.12
CA ILE A 143 -32.20 -5.02 -0.70
C ILE A 143 -33.11 -4.22 0.25
N SER A 144 -32.71 -3.01 0.60
CA SER A 144 -33.71 -2.00 0.90
C SER A 144 -34.28 -1.62 -0.45
N PRO A 145 -35.57 -1.89 -0.76
CA PRO A 145 -36.18 -1.21 -1.88
C PRO A 145 -35.97 0.29 -1.69
N PRO A 146 -35.77 1.07 -2.77
CA PRO A 146 -35.82 2.52 -2.67
C PRO A 146 -37.11 2.88 -1.94
N SER A 147 -36.99 3.68 -0.88
CA SER A 147 -38.16 4.27 -0.24
C SER A 147 -38.83 5.16 -1.27
N LEU A 148 -39.80 4.61 -2.00
CA LEU A 148 -40.73 5.40 -2.80
C LEU A 148 -41.33 6.42 -1.84
N LEU A 149 -40.98 7.69 -2.05
CA LEU A 149 -41.58 8.78 -1.31
C LEU A 149 -43.07 8.73 -1.62
N ASP A 150 -43.84 8.37 -0.60
CA ASP A 150 -45.26 8.07 -0.72
C ASP A 150 -45.98 9.33 -1.19
N THR A 151 -46.32 9.36 -2.48
CA THR A 151 -46.79 10.56 -3.16
C THR A 151 -48.30 10.65 -2.97
N LEU A 152 -48.71 10.87 -1.71
CA LEU A 152 -50.12 10.90 -1.32
C LEU A 152 -50.46 12.06 -0.37
N TYR A 153 -51.27 12.96 -0.93
CA TYR A 153 -52.17 13.92 -0.28
C TYR A 153 -51.59 15.11 0.52
N SER A 154 -51.71 16.28 -0.11
CA SER A 154 -52.73 17.23 0.34
C SER A 154 -53.43 17.87 -0.86
N ASN A 155 -54.77 17.90 -0.83
CA ASN A 155 -55.59 18.40 -1.91
C ASN A 155 -55.61 19.93 -1.96
N THR A 156 -55.44 20.51 -3.15
CA THR A 156 -56.11 21.77 -3.52
C THR A 156 -56.70 21.59 -4.91
N ILE A 157 -57.97 21.96 -5.07
CA ILE A 157 -58.78 21.71 -6.27
C ILE A 157 -58.57 22.84 -7.29
N GLU A 158 -58.73 22.50 -8.58
CA GLU A 158 -59.23 23.33 -9.70
C GLU A 158 -58.31 23.62 -10.91
N ASN A 159 -58.78 23.14 -12.08
CA ASN A 159 -58.86 23.86 -13.36
C ASN A 159 -57.52 24.38 -13.99
N THR A 160 -56.92 23.75 -15.01
CA THR A 160 -57.50 23.53 -16.35
C THR A 160 -56.54 22.82 -17.35
N LYS A 161 -57.13 22.06 -18.29
CA LYS A 161 -56.73 21.73 -19.69
C LYS A 161 -55.32 21.17 -20.06
N PRO A 162 -55.25 20.11 -20.91
CA PRO A 162 -53.99 19.55 -21.42
C PRO A 162 -53.65 19.92 -22.88
N LEU A 163 -52.38 20.26 -23.13
CA LEU A 163 -51.54 19.99 -24.33
C LEU A 163 -50.18 20.69 -24.05
N ASN A 164 -49.00 20.18 -24.39
CA ASN A 164 -48.62 19.70 -25.72
C ASN A 164 -47.30 18.90 -25.67
N LYS A 165 -46.96 18.24 -26.79
CA LYS A 165 -45.63 17.62 -27.03
C LYS A 165 -44.53 18.67 -27.08
N ILE A 166 -43.29 18.27 -26.77
CA ILE A 166 -42.10 18.47 -27.62
C ILE A 166 -40.97 17.53 -27.13
N SER A 167 -40.13 17.09 -28.05
CA SER A 167 -39.05 16.11 -27.85
C SER A 167 -37.68 16.78 -28.08
N ILE A 168 -36.59 15.99 -27.88
CA ILE A 168 -35.21 16.26 -28.37
C ILE A 168 -34.52 17.50 -27.72
N THR A 169 -33.19 17.72 -27.62
CA THR A 169 -31.99 17.04 -28.16
C THR A 169 -30.74 17.25 -27.27
N THR A 170 -29.76 16.35 -27.45
CA THR A 170 -28.29 16.44 -27.29
C THR A 170 -27.64 17.84 -27.32
N ILE A 171 -26.54 17.99 -26.56
CA ILE A 171 -25.19 18.59 -26.88
C ILE A 171 -24.40 18.52 -25.54
N THR A 172 -23.28 17.80 -25.37
CA THR A 172 -21.94 17.82 -26.03
C THR A 172 -21.03 18.95 -25.52
N GLU A 173 -19.72 18.69 -25.50
CA GLU A 173 -18.59 19.58 -25.16
C GLU A 173 -18.38 19.87 -23.66
N GLU A 174 -17.16 20.05 -23.15
CA GLU A 174 -15.81 19.52 -23.38
C GLU A 174 -14.88 20.36 -22.49
N SER A 175 -13.77 19.80 -21.99
CA SER A 175 -12.66 20.52 -21.33
C SER A 175 -13.01 21.23 -20.00
N GLN A 176 -12.14 21.39 -19.01
CA GLN A 176 -10.68 21.54 -19.03
C GLN A 176 -10.00 20.86 -17.85
N ALA A 177 -8.69 20.61 -17.97
CA ALA A 177 -7.86 20.16 -16.88
C ALA A 177 -7.63 21.28 -15.86
N ASN A 178 -7.65 20.95 -14.57
CA ASN A 178 -6.81 21.69 -13.62
C ASN A 178 -6.25 20.80 -12.51
N ILE A 179 -4.96 20.94 -12.28
CA ILE A 179 -4.19 20.16 -11.31
C ILE A 179 -4.23 20.92 -9.99
N SER A 180 -4.83 20.34 -8.95
CA SER A 180 -4.64 20.82 -7.59
C SER A 180 -4.32 19.67 -6.64
N ARG A 181 -3.21 19.83 -5.93
CA ARG A 181 -2.45 18.80 -5.23
C ARG A 181 -2.71 18.94 -3.73
N SER A 182 -3.54 18.05 -3.19
CA SER A 182 -3.83 18.04 -1.76
C SER A 182 -2.70 17.36 -0.98
N GLU A 183 -1.99 18.12 -0.17
CA GLU A 183 -1.18 17.58 0.92
C GLU A 183 -2.03 17.59 2.21
N THR A 184 -2.07 16.46 2.91
CA THR A 184 -2.72 16.37 4.22
C THR A 184 -1.90 15.42 5.07
N ILE A 185 -1.14 16.00 5.99
CA ILE A 185 -0.31 15.29 6.95
C ILE A 185 -1.17 14.99 8.18
N VAL A 186 -1.19 13.73 8.61
CA VAL A 186 -1.69 13.31 9.92
C VAL A 186 -0.55 12.63 10.64
N SER A 187 -0.20 13.13 11.83
CA SER A 187 0.78 12.53 12.72
C SER A 187 0.09 11.86 13.91
N ASN A 188 0.51 10.64 14.21
CA ASN A 188 0.37 9.87 15.46
C ASN A 188 1.63 8.95 15.52
N GLU A 189 2.14 8.47 16.66
CA GLU A 189 1.70 8.57 18.06
C GLU A 189 2.97 8.91 18.94
N PRO A 190 3.56 8.12 19.87
CA PRO A 190 3.08 7.05 20.78
C PRO A 190 3.47 7.23 22.28
N SER A 191 2.90 6.38 23.15
CA SER A 191 3.51 5.83 24.41
C SER A 191 3.82 6.75 25.62
N THR A 192 3.76 6.35 26.91
CA THR A 192 3.25 5.16 27.66
C THR A 192 3.29 5.45 29.18
N SER A 193 2.36 4.92 29.99
CA SER A 193 2.62 4.21 31.28
C SER A 193 1.32 3.77 32.00
N GLU A 194 1.44 2.97 33.06
CA GLU A 194 0.48 1.93 33.46
C GLU A 194 -0.38 2.20 34.73
N THR A 195 -1.35 1.29 34.95
CA THR A 195 -1.90 0.80 36.25
C THR A 195 -3.26 1.35 36.74
N GLY A 196 -4.19 0.44 37.05
CA GLY A 196 -5.35 0.70 37.92
C GLY A 196 -6.71 0.19 37.40
N LEU A 197 -7.26 -0.86 38.03
CA LEU A 197 -8.61 -1.38 37.75
C LEU A 197 -9.70 -0.56 38.47
N ASN A 198 -10.81 -0.22 37.78
CA ASN A 198 -12.19 -0.63 38.15
C ASN A 198 -13.33 0.22 37.50
N SER A 199 -14.49 -0.45 37.36
CA SER A 199 -15.86 0.08 37.41
C SER A 199 -16.51 0.79 36.20
N ILE A 200 -17.43 0.03 35.57
CA ILE A 200 -18.86 0.34 35.32
C ILE A 200 -19.24 1.74 34.78
N TYR A 201 -19.92 1.71 33.62
CA TYR A 201 -20.84 2.71 33.06
C TYR A 201 -21.15 3.95 33.93
N THR A 202 -20.64 5.11 33.50
CA THR A 202 -21.20 6.41 33.85
C THR A 202 -21.43 7.27 32.61
N ASN A 203 -22.52 8.03 32.60
CA ASN A 203 -22.93 8.87 31.47
C ASN A 203 -21.86 9.93 31.13
N PRO A 204 -21.72 10.34 29.85
CA PRO A 204 -20.86 11.45 29.47
C PRO A 204 -21.37 12.76 30.09
N LYS A 205 -20.77 13.15 31.23
CA LYS A 205 -21.00 14.46 31.83
C LYS A 205 -20.44 15.54 30.92
N THR A 206 -21.15 16.67 30.91
CA THR A 206 -20.93 17.83 30.04
C THR A 206 -19.51 18.37 30.10
N ILE A 207 -19.04 18.81 28.93
CA ILE A 207 -17.71 19.39 28.66
C ILE A 207 -17.35 20.45 29.71
N LEU A 208 -16.34 20.14 30.54
CA LEU A 208 -15.70 21.12 31.41
C LEU A 208 -14.84 22.06 30.56
N LYS A 209 -15.09 23.37 30.66
CA LYS A 209 -14.26 24.40 30.03
C LYS A 209 -12.83 24.33 30.58
N PRO A 210 -11.78 24.36 29.75
CA PRO A 210 -10.40 24.32 30.22
C PRO A 210 -10.11 25.52 31.13
N LYS A 211 -9.59 25.26 32.33
CA LYS A 211 -9.41 26.27 33.39
C LYS A 211 -8.07 27.03 33.35
N ASN A 212 -7.16 26.68 32.44
CA ASN A 212 -5.86 27.32 32.35
C ASN A 212 -5.88 28.43 31.30
N LYS A 213 -5.64 29.68 31.75
CA LYS A 213 -5.37 30.82 30.88
C LYS A 213 -3.96 30.65 30.30
N ILE A 214 -3.84 29.87 29.23
CA ILE A 214 -2.60 29.74 28.45
C ILE A 214 -2.26 31.15 27.95
N SER A 215 -1.05 31.64 28.25
CA SER A 215 -0.63 32.96 27.78
C SER A 215 -0.42 32.90 26.26
N PRO A 216 -0.80 33.94 25.49
CA PRO A 216 -0.45 34.02 24.07
C PRO A 216 1.06 33.85 23.81
N SER A 217 1.91 34.21 24.77
CA SER A 217 3.36 34.00 24.74
C SER A 217 3.76 32.51 24.78
N ASP A 218 3.01 31.67 25.49
CA ASP A 218 3.28 30.23 25.62
C ASP A 218 2.97 29.51 24.31
N ILE A 219 1.93 29.95 23.61
CA ILE A 219 1.56 29.44 22.28
C ILE A 219 2.65 29.80 21.26
N LEU A 220 3.09 31.05 21.24
CA LEU A 220 4.10 31.51 20.28
C LEU A 220 5.47 30.85 20.51
N SER A 221 5.88 30.69 21.77
CA SER A 221 7.12 29.96 22.11
C SER A 221 7.04 28.48 21.76
N HIS A 222 5.88 27.82 21.95
CA HIS A 222 5.68 26.44 21.51
C HIS A 222 5.77 26.29 19.99
N MET A 223 5.08 27.14 19.21
CA MET A 223 5.14 27.11 17.74
C MET A 223 6.57 27.37 17.22
N THR A 224 7.30 28.28 17.85
CA THR A 224 8.71 28.57 17.51
C THR A 224 9.60 27.36 17.80
N THR A 225 9.39 26.69 18.92
CA THR A 225 10.11 25.45 19.29
C THR A 225 9.84 24.32 18.29
N GLN A 226 8.56 24.06 17.97
CA GLN A 226 8.18 23.03 16.98
C GLN A 226 8.78 23.32 15.59
N HIS A 227 8.78 24.59 15.15
CA HIS A 227 9.38 24.95 13.87
C HIS A 227 10.90 24.69 13.85
N LYS A 228 11.60 25.00 14.95
CA LYS A 228 13.04 24.70 15.11
C LYS A 228 13.31 23.20 15.06
N GLU A 229 12.53 22.38 15.77
CA GLU A 229 12.65 20.92 15.75
C GLU A 229 12.46 20.34 14.35
N ILE A 230 11.46 20.84 13.59
CA ILE A 230 11.23 20.43 12.20
C ILE A 230 12.43 20.74 11.31
N LEU A 231 13.04 21.93 11.45
CA LEU A 231 14.23 22.32 10.68
C LEU A 231 15.45 21.45 11.04
N GLU A 232 15.65 21.12 12.32
CA GLU A 232 16.71 20.23 12.77
C GLU A 232 16.54 18.80 12.23
N ILE A 233 15.31 18.27 12.22
CA ILE A 233 14.99 16.95 11.65
C ILE A 233 15.22 16.95 10.12
N GLN A 234 14.79 17.99 9.40
CA GLN A 234 15.02 18.12 7.96
C GLN A 234 16.51 18.20 7.62
N SER A 235 17.28 18.98 8.38
CA SER A 235 18.74 19.10 8.23
C SER A 235 19.44 17.75 8.45
N LYS A 236 19.08 17.03 9.52
CA LYS A 236 19.61 15.70 9.82
C LYS A 236 19.32 14.68 8.71
N HIS A 237 18.09 14.66 8.21
CA HIS A 237 17.69 13.77 7.12
C HIS A 237 18.42 14.08 5.80
N PHE A 238 18.73 15.35 5.53
CA PHE A 238 19.52 15.76 4.37
C PHE A 238 20.96 15.25 4.45
N GLU A 239 21.63 15.39 5.60
CA GLU A 239 22.99 14.85 5.79
C GLU A 239 23.03 13.32 5.76
N GLU A 240 21.98 12.63 6.23
CA GLU A 240 21.86 11.18 6.10
C GLU A 240 21.77 10.73 4.63
N ILE A 241 20.96 11.42 3.80
CA ILE A 241 20.88 11.18 2.35
C ILE A 241 22.25 11.41 1.69
N LYS A 242 22.96 12.47 2.05
CA LYS A 242 24.28 12.81 1.51
C LYS A 242 25.32 11.74 1.83
N ASN A 243 25.42 11.32 3.09
CA ASN A 243 26.30 10.21 3.50
C ASN A 243 25.96 8.90 2.74
N ASN A 244 24.68 8.58 2.58
CA ASN A 244 24.25 7.42 1.81
C ASN A 244 24.65 7.50 0.32
N MET A 245 24.64 8.68 -0.30
CA MET A 245 25.15 8.87 -1.67
C MET A 245 26.68 8.70 -1.76
N GLU A 246 27.43 9.18 -0.78
CA GLU A 246 28.89 9.01 -0.71
C GLU A 246 29.26 7.52 -0.61
N ILE A 247 28.60 6.77 0.30
CA ILE A 247 28.76 5.32 0.45
C ILE A 247 28.44 4.58 -0.86
N GLN A 248 27.32 4.90 -1.53
CA GLN A 248 26.97 4.28 -2.82
C GLN A 248 27.98 4.57 -3.92
N ASN A 249 28.54 5.79 -3.95
CA ASN A 249 29.56 6.16 -4.93
C ASN A 249 30.88 5.40 -4.68
N ASP A 250 31.28 5.20 -3.44
CA ASP A 250 32.49 4.43 -3.12
C ASP A 250 32.31 2.91 -3.38
N GLN A 251 31.13 2.36 -3.13
CA GLN A 251 30.78 0.99 -3.54
C GLN A 251 30.88 0.83 -5.07
N ARG A 252 30.37 1.80 -5.84
CA ARG A 252 30.49 1.82 -7.31
C ARG A 252 31.95 1.90 -7.78
N LYS A 253 32.78 2.76 -7.17
CA LYS A 253 34.23 2.83 -7.47
C LYS A 253 34.94 1.50 -7.23
N GLN A 254 34.66 0.85 -6.10
CA GLN A 254 35.24 -0.47 -5.77
C GLN A 254 34.82 -1.54 -6.79
N MET A 255 33.53 -1.59 -7.14
CA MET A 255 32.99 -2.52 -8.13
C MET A 255 33.63 -2.34 -9.51
N ILE A 256 33.75 -1.10 -10.00
CA ILE A 256 34.45 -0.77 -11.25
C ILE A 256 35.91 -1.22 -11.19
N GLY A 257 36.60 -0.98 -10.06
CA GLY A 257 37.98 -1.42 -9.85
C GLY A 257 38.16 -2.95 -9.90
N LEU A 258 37.17 -3.73 -9.44
CA LEU A 258 37.17 -5.19 -9.57
C LEU A 258 36.97 -5.63 -11.04
N PHE A 259 36.04 -5.00 -11.76
CA PHE A 259 35.83 -5.30 -13.19
C PHE A 259 37.07 -4.99 -14.04
N SER A 260 37.73 -3.84 -13.82
CA SER A 260 38.98 -3.51 -14.53
C SER A 260 40.08 -4.57 -14.30
N LYS A 261 40.27 -5.02 -13.05
CA LYS A 261 41.21 -6.11 -12.72
C LYS A 261 40.85 -7.43 -13.41
N LEU A 262 39.55 -7.75 -13.53
CA LEU A 262 39.08 -8.96 -14.21
C LEU A 262 39.39 -8.91 -15.71
N VAL A 263 39.09 -7.78 -16.37
CA VAL A 263 39.35 -7.55 -17.80
C VAL A 263 40.85 -7.63 -18.11
N ASP A 264 41.69 -7.01 -17.28
CA ASP A 264 43.15 -7.09 -17.38
C ASP A 264 43.69 -8.52 -17.27
N ASN A 265 43.12 -9.32 -16.37
CA ASN A 265 43.54 -10.70 -16.19
C ASN A 265 43.13 -11.59 -17.39
N VAL A 266 41.96 -11.34 -17.97
CA VAL A 266 41.49 -12.02 -19.19
C VAL A 266 42.37 -11.64 -20.40
N SER A 267 42.70 -10.36 -20.59
CA SER A 267 43.53 -9.89 -21.70
C SER A 267 44.97 -10.45 -21.61
N LYS A 268 45.57 -10.43 -20.41
CA LYS A 268 46.89 -11.04 -20.13
C LYS A 268 46.90 -12.56 -20.37
N LYS A 269 45.83 -13.27 -19.98
CA LYS A 269 45.69 -14.73 -20.22
C LYS A 269 45.57 -15.07 -21.71
N LYS A 270 44.87 -14.25 -22.50
CA LYS A 270 44.80 -14.40 -23.96
C LYS A 270 46.18 -14.24 -24.60
N LYS A 271 46.93 -13.17 -24.24
CA LYS A 271 48.26 -12.89 -24.80
C LYS A 271 49.31 -13.97 -24.51
N ARG A 272 49.24 -14.65 -23.35
CA ARG A 272 50.16 -15.77 -23.04
C ARG A 272 49.94 -16.99 -23.96
N ARG A 273 48.69 -17.36 -24.25
CA ARG A 273 48.38 -18.49 -25.14
C ARG A 273 48.82 -18.28 -26.59
N SER A 274 48.86 -17.03 -27.06
CA SER A 274 49.32 -16.71 -28.42
C SER A 274 50.83 -16.79 -28.61
N ARG A 275 51.64 -16.85 -27.53
CA ARG A 275 53.10 -16.99 -27.60
C ARG A 275 53.62 -18.41 -27.42
N SER A 276 52.84 -19.30 -26.80
CA SER A 276 53.23 -20.71 -26.61
C SER A 276 52.94 -21.59 -27.83
N ASN A 277 52.59 -20.99 -28.98
CA ASN A 277 52.08 -21.67 -30.16
C ASN A 277 52.87 -21.29 -31.44
N SER A 278 54.03 -20.63 -31.27
CA SER A 278 54.90 -20.12 -32.34
C SER A 278 56.31 -20.73 -32.34
N ASP A 279 56.62 -21.62 -31.38
CA ASP A 279 57.94 -22.24 -31.21
C ASP A 279 57.82 -23.76 -31.47
N SER A 280 57.13 -24.15 -32.55
CA SER A 280 56.84 -25.57 -32.88
C SER A 280 56.75 -25.85 -34.40
N ASP A 281 57.46 -25.06 -35.20
CA ASP A 281 57.85 -25.34 -36.59
C ASP A 281 59.37 -25.08 -36.72
#